data_AF-A0A1B7W3T7-F1
#
_entry.id   AF-A0A1B7W3T7-F1
#
_cell.length_a   1.000
_cell.length_b   1.000
_cell.length_c   1.000
_cell.angle_alpha   90.00
_cell.angle_beta   90.00
_cell.angle_gamma   90.00
#
_symmetry.space_group_name_H-M   'P 1'
#
loop_
_entity.id
_entity.type
_entity.pdbx_description
1 polymer ?
#
loop_
_entity_poly.entity_id
_entity_poly.type
_entity_poly.pdbx_seq_one_letter_code
_entity_poly.pdbx_strand_id
1 'polypeptide(L)' 'TPALHTPLMAVTNAISSVIIVGALIAGAAGGSPTAKWLGLIAVALASVNTFGGFAVTARMLAMYKKKER' A
#
# COMPACT_ATOMS: atom_id res chain seq x y z
N THR A 1 11.96 18.38 10.42
CA THR A 1 13.17 17.85 11.11
C THR A 1 13.65 16.63 10.35
N PRO A 2 14.97 16.35 10.29
CA PRO A 2 15.53 15.20 9.55
C PRO A 2 15.01 13.83 10.02
N ALA A 3 14.42 13.79 11.23
CA ALA A 3 13.87 12.59 11.83
C ALA A 3 12.70 11.95 11.06
N LEU A 4 12.02 12.68 10.16
CA LEU A 4 10.85 12.18 9.46
C LEU A 4 11.12 11.62 8.05
N HIS A 5 12.34 11.63 7.54
CA HIS A 5 12.60 11.13 6.17
C HIS A 5 12.27 9.64 6.01
N THR A 6 12.56 8.82 7.02
CA THR A 6 12.23 7.37 7.02
C THR A 6 10.72 7.11 7.10
N PRO A 7 9.95 7.70 8.06
CA PRO A 7 8.50 7.54 8.05
C PRO A 7 7.83 8.18 6.84
N LEU A 8 8.37 9.28 6.28
CA LEU A 8 7.87 9.87 5.04
C LEU A 8 8.03 8.90 3.86
N MET A 9 9.18 8.22 3.76
CA MET A 9 9.40 7.17 2.77
C MET A 9 8.43 5.99 2.95
N ALA A 10 8.12 5.60 4.19
CA ALA A 10 7.14 4.54 4.45
C ALA A 10 5.72 4.95 4.02
N VAL A 11 5.32 6.21 4.28
CA VAL A 11 4.03 6.76 3.83
C VAL A 11 3.94 6.78 2.30
N THR A 12 4.96 7.25 1.60
CA THR A 12 4.93 7.32 0.14
C THR A 12 4.89 5.93 -0.49
N ASN A 13 5.52 4.93 0.13
CA ASN A 13 5.36 3.53 -0.26
C ASN A 13 3.90 3.04 -0.08
N ALA A 14 3.28 3.30 1.08
CA ALA A 14 1.88 2.92 1.30
C ALA A 14 0.93 3.57 0.29
N ILE A 15 1.12 4.85 -0.01
CA ILE A 15 0.30 5.63 -0.98
C ILE A 15 0.47 5.12 -2.42
N SER A 16 1.65 4.60 -2.78
CA SER A 16 1.88 4.01 -4.10
C SER A 16 0.91 2.87 -4.44
N SER A 17 0.24 2.29 -3.43
CA SER A 17 -0.81 1.28 -3.59
C SER A 17 -2.07 1.76 -4.31
N VAL A 18 -2.15 3.05 -4.71
CA VAL A 18 -3.18 3.56 -5.64
C VAL A 18 -3.29 2.75 -6.94
N ILE A 19 -2.22 2.00 -7.28
CA ILE A 19 -2.20 0.98 -8.35
C ILE A 19 -3.38 0.00 -8.27
N ILE A 20 -3.96 -0.24 -7.08
CA ILE A 20 -5.14 -1.10 -6.92
C ILE A 20 -6.32 -0.67 -7.79
N VAL A 21 -6.49 0.64 -8.05
CA VAL A 21 -7.53 1.16 -8.94
C VAL A 21 -7.32 0.66 -10.36
N GLY A 22 -6.07 0.70 -10.84
CA GLY A 22 -5.70 0.17 -12.16
C GLY A 22 -5.89 -1.34 -12.25
N ALA A 23 -5.55 -2.08 -11.19
CA ALA A 23 -5.74 -3.53 -11.11
C ALA A 23 -7.23 -3.93 -11.20
N LEU A 24 -8.11 -3.20 -10.53
CA LEU A 24 -9.56 -3.42 -10.58
C LEU A 24 -10.12 -3.15 -11.99
N ILE A 25 -9.72 -2.04 -12.61
CA ILE A 25 -10.16 -1.71 -13.98
C ILE A 25 -9.65 -2.76 -14.98
N ALA A 26 -8.37 -3.14 -14.89
CA ALA A 26 -7.76 -4.13 -15.78
C ALA A 26 -8.36 -5.55 -15.60
N GLY A 27 -8.66 -5.95 -14.37
CA GLY A 27 -9.30 -7.24 -14.08
C GLY A 27 -10.78 -7.30 -14.48
N ALA A 28 -11.46 -6.14 -14.48
CA ALA A 28 -12.84 -6.01 -14.91
C ALA A 28 -13.00 -5.80 -16.42
N ALA A 29 -11.93 -5.45 -17.13
CA ALA A 29 -11.93 -5.30 -18.58
C ALA A 29 -12.24 -6.66 -19.24
N GLY A 30 -13.49 -6.81 -19.70
CA GLY A 30 -13.97 -8.03 -20.33
C GLY A 30 -13.20 -8.35 -21.61
N GLY A 31 -12.80 -9.60 -21.79
CA GLY A 31 -12.18 -10.06 -23.04
C GLY A 31 -11.14 -11.16 -22.89
N SER A 32 -10.48 -11.30 -21.73
CA SER A 32 -9.48 -12.35 -21.53
C SER A 32 -9.51 -12.97 -20.12
N PRO A 33 -9.57 -14.31 -19.99
CA PRO A 33 -9.34 -15.01 -18.72
C PRO A 33 -7.97 -14.69 -18.09
N THR A 34 -6.96 -14.40 -18.91
CA THR A 34 -5.63 -14.03 -18.40
C THR A 34 -5.65 -12.66 -17.72
N ALA A 35 -6.41 -11.70 -18.25
CA ALA A 35 -6.57 -10.37 -17.63
C ALA A 35 -7.25 -10.47 -16.26
N LYS A 36 -8.24 -11.36 -16.11
CA LYS A 36 -8.90 -11.63 -14.82
C LYS A 36 -7.93 -12.19 -13.78
N TRP A 37 -7.12 -13.18 -14.14
CA TRP A 37 -6.15 -13.78 -13.23
C TRP A 37 -5.02 -12.81 -12.85
N LEU A 38 -4.48 -12.07 -13.83
CA LEU A 38 -3.47 -11.05 -13.57
C LEU A 38 -4.04 -9.91 -12.72
N GLY A 39 -5.28 -9.50 -12.95
CA GLY A 39 -6.00 -8.52 -12.13
C GLY A 39 -6.17 -9.00 -10.69
N LEU A 40 -6.55 -10.27 -10.48
CA LEU A 40 -6.65 -10.87 -9.15
C LEU A 40 -5.31 -10.84 -8.40
N ILE A 41 -4.22 -11.24 -9.06
CA ILE A 41 -2.87 -11.21 -8.49
C ILE A 41 -2.45 -9.76 -8.19
N ALA A 42 -2.70 -8.83 -9.11
CA ALA A 42 -2.38 -7.42 -8.93
C ALA A 42 -3.13 -6.81 -7.74
N VAL A 43 -4.42 -7.11 -7.56
CA VAL A 43 -5.21 -6.69 -6.39
C VAL A 43 -4.65 -7.30 -5.11
N ALA A 44 -4.30 -8.59 -5.11
CA ALA A 44 -3.70 -9.25 -3.96
C ALA A 44 -2.37 -8.58 -3.54
N LEU A 45 -1.46 -8.34 -4.48
CA LEU A 45 -0.19 -7.68 -4.23
C LEU A 45 -0.36 -6.22 -3.77
N ALA A 46 -1.27 -5.48 -4.39
CA ALA A 46 -1.59 -4.11 -4.00
C ALA A 46 -2.18 -4.05 -2.58
N SER A 47 -2.98 -5.05 -2.19
CA SER A 47 -3.52 -5.15 -0.83
C SER A 47 -2.40 -5.35 0.19
N VAL A 48 -1.44 -6.24 -0.07
CA VAL A 48 -0.28 -6.46 0.82
C VAL A 48 0.53 -5.18 1.01
N ASN A 49 0.79 -4.42 -0.07
CA ASN A 49 1.48 -3.13 0.03
C ASN A 49 0.67 -2.11 0.83
N THR A 50 -0.64 -2.02 0.60
CA THR A 50 -1.54 -1.12 1.34
C THR A 50 -1.49 -1.40 2.84
N PHE A 51 -1.81 -2.64 3.23
CA PHE A 51 -1.88 -3.00 4.65
C PHE A 51 -0.51 -2.96 5.32
N GLY A 52 0.52 -3.52 4.69
CA GLY A 52 1.88 -3.54 5.23
C GLY A 52 2.47 -2.13 5.36
N GLY A 53 2.32 -1.31 4.31
CA GLY A 53 2.80 0.07 4.28
C GLY A 53 2.17 0.92 5.37
N PHE A 54 0.85 0.87 5.55
CA PHE A 54 0.16 1.63 6.60
C PHE A 54 0.44 1.08 8.00
N ALA A 55 0.52 -0.24 8.18
CA ALA A 55 0.83 -0.83 9.49
C ALA A 55 2.25 -0.49 9.98
N VAL A 56 3.25 -0.56 9.09
CA VAL A 56 4.63 -0.17 9.41
C VAL A 56 4.73 1.32 9.66
N THR A 57 4.09 2.15 8.83
CA THR A 57 4.05 3.60 9.02
C THR A 57 3.44 3.96 10.38
N ALA A 58 2.33 3.34 10.77
CA ALA A 58 1.70 3.58 12.06
C ALA A 58 2.63 3.22 13.22
N ARG A 59 3.36 2.09 13.13
CA ARG A 59 4.39 1.71 14.10
C ARG A 59 5.54 2.72 14.16
N MET A 60 5.99 3.21 13.01
CA MET A 60 7.05 4.23 12.93
C MET A 60 6.62 5.55 13.59
N LEU A 61 5.40 6.02 13.30
CA LEU A 61 4.86 7.24 13.90
C LEU A 61 4.56 7.09 15.39
N ALA A 62 4.19 5.88 15.84
CA ALA A 62 3.98 5.61 17.26
C ALA A 62 5.27 5.76 18.09
N MET A 63 6.45 5.53 17.50
CA MET A 63 7.74 5.76 18.18
C MET A 63 8.02 7.25 18.49
N TYR A 64 7.33 8.17 17.82
CA TYR A 64 7.43 9.62 18.08
C TYR A 64 6.39 10.12 19.09
N LYS A 65 5.41 9.30 19.48
CA LYS A 65 4.49 9.64 20.57
C LYS A 65 5.22 9.46 21.90
N LYS A 66 5.21 10.49 22.75
CA LYS A 66 5.66 10.35 24.14
C LYS A 66 4.85 9.21 24.78
N LYS A 67 5.53 8.23 25.34
CA LYS A 67 4.91 7.18 26.15
C LYS A 67 4.25 7.86 27.35
N GLU A 68 2.92 7.96 27.36
CA GLU A 68 2.20 8.27 28.60
C GLU A 68 2.58 7.15 29.58
N ARG A 69 3.06 7.57 30.75
CA ARG A 69 3.60 6.68 31.78
C ARG A 69 2.51 5.77 32.34
#